data_AF-A0A1I0XQK9-F1
#
_entry.id   AF-A0A1I0XQK9-F1
#
_cell.length_a   1.000
_cell.length_b   1.000
_cell.length_c   1.000
_cell.angle_alpha   90.00
_cell.angle_beta   90.00
_cell.angle_gamma   90.00
#
_symmetry.space_group_name_H-M   'P 1'
#
loop_
_entity.id
_entity.type
_entity.pdbx_description
1 polymer ?
#
loop_
_entity_poly.entity_id
_entity_poly.type
_entity_poly.pdbx_seq_one_letter_code
_entity_poly.pdbx_strand_id
1 'polypeptide(L)'
;MGKDNKIQKYSYSIENNFSEEGFFKDVLANCYEKKLLDDNILGRIYYERMELLKVNLKYYTKDESSSVMVEVAESILQCIDYTIGIYLKTFDNLESIIEEIKNTNLFDMLKMGHDLIKEKILYSKKLLHEINENKLEVDNYSYSDTIDYGIPLFFKEYNDLFSAHETPASIDYQLYIDNMDYIGIEYIFNYLETLSLENEFCNNFHISEINKVLRGYDKKCELLLINIFELVLINSLGVIICGKDLNSLNINSLDREQIKNKLGNLSLEELQQELLKYAKICSEILDIKNEAVVTYIKKSTLKITSLINESIKLNRLETVFISFDEDDSNEMFEYTDGEKMTNSEFKKLSEEIRECSLVKDKIVLIKNNIKSLEDLVDMLDAECLFEDEYINCFKSLSKMEIILLSKYISELSFENEYEKQWYYEFNEYILSLREEEQIAIREAKERIEL
;
A
#
# COMPACT_ATOMS: atom_id res chain seq x y z
N MET A 1 10.61 -36.19 -13.23
CA MET A 1 11.16 -35.38 -14.34
C MET A 1 10.05 -35.13 -15.35
N GLY A 2 9.08 -34.28 -14.99
CA GLY A 2 8.11 -33.71 -15.94
C GLY A 2 8.57 -32.29 -16.21
N LYS A 3 8.89 -31.97 -17.46
CA LYS A 3 9.28 -30.63 -17.86
C LYS A 3 8.01 -29.81 -18.09
N ASP A 4 7.90 -28.71 -17.36
CA ASP A 4 6.98 -27.63 -17.62
C ASP A 4 7.22 -27.06 -19.02
N ASN A 5 6.23 -27.20 -19.90
CA ASN A 5 6.15 -26.41 -21.12
C ASN A 5 5.54 -25.04 -20.78
N LYS A 6 6.36 -24.14 -20.22
CA LYS A 6 6.12 -22.71 -20.38
C LYS A 6 6.59 -22.33 -21.78
N ILE A 7 5.67 -22.40 -22.74
CA ILE A 7 5.90 -21.94 -24.11
C ILE A 7 6.16 -20.43 -24.03
N GLN A 8 7.33 -20.01 -24.48
CA GLN A 8 7.62 -18.61 -24.79
C GLN A 8 6.66 -18.16 -25.91
N LYS A 9 5.64 -17.40 -25.53
CA LYS A 9 4.79 -16.64 -26.46
C LYS A 9 5.72 -15.70 -27.22
N TYR A 10 5.81 -15.87 -28.55
CA TYR A 10 6.63 -15.11 -29.48
C TYR A 10 8.15 -15.37 -29.42
N SER A 11 8.60 -16.40 -30.14
CA SER A 11 10.03 -16.54 -30.49
C SER A 11 10.23 -16.87 -31.98
N TYR A 12 10.08 -15.85 -32.83
CA TYR A 12 11.04 -15.61 -33.91
C TYR A 12 11.06 -14.11 -34.25
N SER A 13 12.21 -13.52 -34.01
CA SER A 13 12.67 -12.17 -34.34
C SER A 13 12.02 -11.51 -35.57
N ILE A 14 11.13 -10.54 -35.33
CA ILE A 14 11.16 -9.12 -35.74
C ILE A 14 9.99 -8.45 -34.99
N GLU A 15 10.31 -7.45 -34.16
CA GLU A 15 9.51 -6.27 -33.79
C GLU A 15 8.10 -6.14 -34.42
N ASN A 16 7.14 -6.94 -33.98
CA ASN A 16 5.73 -6.66 -34.21
C ASN A 16 5.12 -6.41 -32.83
N ASN A 17 5.19 -5.17 -32.34
CA ASN A 17 4.36 -4.70 -31.22
C ASN A 17 2.92 -4.61 -31.74
N PHE A 18 2.28 -5.75 -31.98
CA PHE A 18 0.85 -5.78 -32.25
C PHE A 18 0.12 -5.25 -31.03
N SER A 19 -0.67 -4.20 -31.22
CA SER A 19 -1.48 -3.66 -30.13
C SER A 19 -2.52 -4.67 -29.71
N GLU A 20 -2.77 -4.77 -28.39
CA GLU A 20 -3.81 -5.67 -27.88
C GLU A 20 -5.21 -5.21 -28.34
N GLU A 21 -5.42 -3.90 -28.51
CA GLU A 21 -6.64 -3.30 -29.08
C GLU A 21 -6.80 -3.57 -30.58
N GLY A 22 -5.75 -3.32 -31.37
CA GLY A 22 -5.77 -3.31 -32.83
C GLY A 22 -5.23 -4.58 -33.50
N PHE A 23 -5.05 -5.67 -32.74
CA PHE A 23 -4.31 -6.87 -33.16
C PHE A 23 -4.62 -7.34 -34.59
N PHE A 24 -5.91 -7.51 -34.94
CA PHE A 24 -6.30 -7.95 -36.27
C PHE A 24 -5.88 -6.96 -37.37
N LYS A 25 -6.06 -5.66 -37.15
CA LYS A 25 -5.65 -4.62 -38.10
C LYS A 25 -4.13 -4.60 -38.26
N ASP A 26 -3.39 -4.74 -37.17
CA ASP A 26 -1.93 -4.71 -37.20
C ASP A 26 -1.37 -5.95 -37.92
N VAL A 27 -1.98 -7.12 -37.73
CA VAL A 27 -1.65 -8.33 -38.50
C VAL A 27 -1.88 -8.11 -39.99
N LEU A 28 -3.03 -7.55 -40.38
CA LEU A 28 -3.33 -7.28 -41.79
C LEU A 28 -2.36 -6.26 -42.40
N ALA A 29 -2.02 -5.20 -41.67
CA ALA A 29 -1.04 -4.21 -42.11
C ALA A 29 0.33 -4.86 -42.33
N ASN A 30 0.80 -5.68 -41.38
CA ASN A 30 2.07 -6.38 -41.49
C ASN A 30 2.08 -7.37 -42.68
N CYS A 31 0.97 -8.06 -42.91
CA CYS A 31 0.82 -8.98 -44.04
C CYS A 31 0.87 -8.25 -45.39
N TYR A 32 0.26 -7.06 -45.48
CA TYR A 32 0.31 -6.23 -46.68
C TYR A 32 1.73 -5.72 -46.96
N GLU A 33 2.38 -5.13 -45.95
CA GLU A 33 3.74 -4.58 -46.07
C GLU A 33 4.77 -5.65 -46.48
N LYS A 34 4.67 -6.84 -45.90
CA LYS A 34 5.56 -7.98 -46.17
C LYS A 34 5.11 -8.82 -47.36
N LYS A 35 3.99 -8.47 -48.02
CA LYS A 35 3.41 -9.21 -49.16
C LYS A 35 3.15 -10.70 -48.85
N LEU A 36 2.68 -10.98 -47.64
CA LEU A 36 2.38 -12.34 -47.14
C LEU A 36 0.97 -12.81 -47.55
N LEU A 37 0.09 -11.85 -47.86
CA LEU A 37 -1.23 -12.04 -48.44
C LEU A 37 -1.27 -11.39 -49.83
N ASP A 38 -1.93 -12.04 -50.79
CA ASP A 38 -2.15 -11.47 -52.11
C ASP A 38 -3.37 -10.52 -52.13
N ASP A 39 -3.46 -9.72 -53.19
CA ASP A 39 -4.52 -8.71 -53.35
C ASP A 39 -5.93 -9.33 -53.39
N ASN A 40 -6.07 -10.59 -53.84
CA ASN A 40 -7.37 -11.26 -53.88
C ASN A 40 -7.84 -11.61 -52.46
N ILE A 41 -6.93 -12.11 -51.62
CA ILE A 41 -7.23 -12.42 -50.22
C ILE A 41 -7.54 -11.14 -49.45
N LEU A 42 -6.73 -10.09 -49.62
CA LEU A 42 -6.99 -8.79 -48.97
C LEU A 42 -8.32 -8.18 -49.42
N GLY A 43 -8.65 -8.27 -50.72
CA GLY A 43 -9.94 -7.84 -51.25
C GLY A 43 -11.11 -8.63 -50.66
N ARG A 44 -10.96 -9.96 -50.50
CA ARG A 44 -11.95 -10.81 -49.83
C ARG A 44 -12.17 -10.37 -48.38
N ILE A 45 -11.10 -10.20 -47.61
CA ILE A 45 -11.13 -9.78 -46.21
C ILE A 45 -11.82 -8.42 -46.07
N TYR A 46 -11.47 -7.45 -46.92
CA TYR A 46 -12.12 -6.14 -46.91
C TYR A 46 -13.64 -6.26 -47.17
N TYR A 47 -14.04 -7.04 -48.18
CA TYR A 47 -15.46 -7.27 -48.48
C TYR A 47 -16.20 -7.95 -47.32
N GLU A 48 -15.64 -9.02 -46.75
CA GLU A 48 -16.22 -9.72 -45.60
C GLU A 48 -16.35 -8.81 -44.38
N ARG A 49 -15.36 -7.95 -44.08
CA ARG A 49 -15.45 -6.95 -42.99
C ARG A 49 -16.62 -5.99 -43.19
N MET A 50 -16.84 -5.52 -44.43
CA MET A 50 -17.95 -4.62 -44.74
C MET A 50 -19.32 -5.31 -44.67
N GLU A 51 -19.42 -6.58 -45.07
CA GLU A 51 -20.67 -7.34 -44.90
C GLU A 51 -20.96 -7.62 -43.42
N LEU A 52 -19.95 -7.95 -42.59
CA LEU A 52 -20.13 -8.08 -41.14
C LEU A 52 -20.59 -6.77 -40.51
N LEU A 53 -19.98 -5.64 -40.86
CA LEU A 53 -20.39 -4.32 -40.38
C LEU A 53 -21.85 -4.03 -40.74
N LYS A 54 -22.24 -4.28 -42.00
CA LYS A 54 -23.61 -4.09 -42.47
C LYS A 54 -24.61 -4.97 -41.69
N VAL A 55 -24.26 -6.23 -41.44
CA VAL A 55 -25.09 -7.14 -40.63
C VAL A 55 -25.23 -6.63 -39.21
N ASN A 56 -24.14 -6.24 -38.56
CA ASN A 56 -24.18 -5.73 -37.18
C ASN A 56 -24.90 -4.39 -37.06
N LEU A 57 -24.77 -3.49 -38.04
CA LEU A 57 -25.53 -2.25 -38.09
C LEU A 57 -27.03 -2.50 -38.21
N LYS A 58 -27.44 -3.49 -39.02
CA LYS A 58 -28.83 -3.89 -39.14
C LYS A 58 -29.39 -4.39 -37.79
N TYR A 59 -28.61 -5.18 -37.05
CA TYR A 59 -29.00 -5.60 -35.70
C TYR A 59 -29.05 -4.43 -34.72
N TYR A 60 -28.04 -3.54 -34.75
CA TYR A 60 -27.94 -2.37 -33.87
C TYR A 60 -29.14 -1.42 -34.04
N THR A 61 -29.52 -1.11 -35.28
CA THR A 61 -30.69 -0.27 -35.57
C THR A 61 -32.01 -1.01 -35.48
N LYS A 62 -32.00 -2.31 -35.15
CA LYS A 62 -33.17 -3.21 -35.19
C LYS A 62 -33.88 -3.22 -36.55
N ASP A 63 -33.15 -2.92 -37.62
CA ASP A 63 -33.68 -2.71 -38.98
C ASP A 63 -34.70 -1.56 -39.09
N GLU A 64 -34.76 -0.66 -38.10
CA GLU A 64 -35.69 0.48 -38.06
C GLU A 64 -35.10 1.75 -38.68
N SER A 65 -33.78 1.78 -38.91
CA SER A 65 -33.08 2.91 -39.51
C SER A 65 -32.08 2.46 -40.57
N SER A 66 -32.05 3.21 -41.69
CA SER A 66 -31.09 3.06 -42.77
C SER A 66 -29.85 3.97 -42.61
N SER A 67 -29.75 4.72 -41.51
CA SER A 67 -28.64 5.63 -41.24
C SER A 67 -28.18 5.54 -39.79
N VAL A 68 -26.87 5.62 -39.59
CA VAL A 68 -26.21 5.77 -38.29
C VAL A 68 -25.18 6.89 -38.38
N MET A 69 -24.76 7.41 -37.23
CA MET A 69 -23.59 8.28 -37.15
C MET A 69 -22.32 7.50 -37.54
N VAL A 70 -21.34 8.19 -38.13
CA VAL A 70 -20.10 7.56 -38.61
C VAL A 70 -19.34 6.95 -37.43
N GLU A 71 -19.32 7.65 -36.31
CA GLU A 71 -18.70 7.23 -35.05
C GLU A 71 -19.28 5.90 -34.54
N VAL A 72 -20.59 5.69 -34.71
CA VAL A 72 -21.26 4.42 -34.34
C VAL A 72 -20.84 3.30 -35.28
N ALA A 73 -20.75 3.56 -36.59
CA ALA A 73 -20.30 2.57 -37.55
C ALA A 73 -18.82 2.19 -37.33
N GLU A 74 -17.98 3.17 -37.01
CA GLU A 74 -16.55 2.96 -36.70
C GLU A 74 -16.38 2.14 -35.42
N SER A 75 -17.10 2.46 -34.35
CA SER A 75 -17.08 1.69 -33.10
C SER A 75 -17.56 0.25 -33.30
N ILE A 76 -18.64 0.01 -34.06
CA ILE A 76 -19.08 -1.36 -34.37
C ILE A 76 -18.04 -2.11 -35.21
N LEU A 77 -17.39 -1.46 -36.16
CA LEU A 77 -16.31 -2.08 -36.93
C LEU A 77 -15.11 -2.43 -36.02
N GLN A 78 -14.77 -1.55 -35.08
CA GLN A 78 -13.74 -1.82 -34.08
C GLN A 78 -14.11 -2.99 -33.18
N CYS A 79 -15.38 -3.12 -32.76
CA CYS A 79 -15.88 -4.28 -32.04
C CYS A 79 -15.69 -5.59 -32.83
N ILE A 80 -15.99 -5.59 -34.12
CA ILE A 80 -15.79 -6.74 -35.01
C ILE A 80 -14.30 -7.09 -35.07
N ASP A 81 -13.44 -6.10 -35.34
CA ASP A 81 -12.00 -6.32 -35.48
C ASP A 81 -11.36 -6.82 -34.17
N TYR A 82 -11.76 -6.25 -33.03
CA TYR A 82 -11.31 -6.69 -31.70
C TYR A 82 -11.73 -8.14 -31.41
N THR A 83 -12.98 -8.49 -31.72
CA THR A 83 -13.51 -9.85 -31.48
C THR A 83 -12.79 -10.88 -32.34
N ILE A 84 -12.54 -10.58 -33.62
CA ILE A 84 -11.71 -11.42 -34.50
C ILE A 84 -10.28 -11.48 -33.96
N GLY A 85 -9.75 -10.36 -33.49
CA GLY A 85 -8.43 -10.27 -32.85
C GLY A 85 -8.27 -11.24 -31.68
N ILE A 86 -9.26 -11.31 -30.77
CA ILE A 86 -9.27 -12.26 -29.65
C ILE A 86 -9.08 -13.70 -30.13
N TYR A 87 -9.80 -14.09 -31.18
CA TYR A 87 -9.63 -15.42 -31.77
C TYR A 87 -8.24 -15.62 -32.37
N LEU A 88 -7.74 -14.65 -33.15
CA LEU A 88 -6.42 -14.78 -33.77
C LEU A 88 -5.26 -14.81 -32.75
N LYS A 89 -5.45 -14.22 -31.56
CA LYS A 89 -4.47 -14.31 -30.46
C LYS A 89 -4.36 -15.71 -29.84
N THR A 90 -5.23 -16.66 -30.18
CA THR A 90 -5.11 -18.05 -29.71
C THR A 90 -4.03 -18.83 -30.45
N PHE A 91 -3.50 -18.31 -31.56
CA PHE A 91 -2.45 -18.95 -32.34
C PHE A 91 -1.05 -18.56 -31.85
N ASP A 92 -0.13 -19.51 -31.86
CA ASP A 92 1.21 -19.34 -31.27
C ASP A 92 2.18 -18.52 -32.13
N ASN A 93 1.92 -18.39 -33.43
CA ASN A 93 2.81 -17.73 -34.38
C ASN A 93 2.06 -17.10 -35.56
N LEU A 94 2.74 -16.15 -36.21
CA LEU A 94 2.17 -15.36 -37.32
C LEU A 94 1.87 -16.23 -38.54
N GLU A 95 2.67 -17.27 -38.82
CA GLU A 95 2.44 -18.17 -39.93
C GLU A 95 1.09 -18.89 -39.80
N SER A 96 0.76 -19.36 -38.60
CA SER A 96 -0.52 -20.02 -38.29
C SER A 96 -1.69 -19.05 -38.42
N ILE A 97 -1.52 -17.81 -37.94
CA ILE A 97 -2.52 -16.74 -38.11
C ILE A 97 -2.78 -16.46 -39.60
N ILE A 98 -1.72 -16.38 -40.41
CA ILE A 98 -1.83 -16.13 -41.85
C ILE A 98 -2.54 -17.29 -42.56
N GLU A 99 -2.21 -18.54 -42.21
CA GLU A 99 -2.88 -19.72 -42.75
C GLU A 99 -4.37 -19.73 -42.40
N GLU A 100 -4.71 -19.39 -41.16
CA GLU A 100 -6.10 -19.28 -40.70
C GLU A 100 -6.85 -18.18 -41.48
N ILE A 101 -6.27 -16.97 -41.60
CA ILE A 101 -6.83 -15.86 -42.38
C ILE A 101 -7.05 -16.26 -43.84
N LYS A 102 -6.21 -17.12 -44.43
CA LYS A 102 -6.39 -17.58 -45.82
C LYS A 102 -7.58 -18.53 -45.96
N ASN A 103 -7.75 -19.44 -45.02
CA ASN A 103 -8.62 -20.60 -45.18
C ASN A 103 -10.01 -20.44 -44.56
N THR A 104 -10.16 -19.52 -43.60
CA THR A 104 -11.41 -19.31 -42.86
C THR A 104 -12.00 -17.94 -43.18
N ASN A 105 -13.33 -17.87 -43.26
CA ASN A 105 -14.03 -16.61 -43.48
C ASN A 105 -14.19 -15.83 -42.16
N LEU A 106 -14.32 -14.51 -42.25
CA LEU A 106 -14.39 -13.66 -41.05
C LEU A 106 -15.65 -13.85 -40.21
N PHE A 107 -16.73 -14.38 -40.78
CA PHE A 107 -17.95 -14.67 -40.02
C PHE A 107 -17.71 -15.79 -39.00
N ASP A 108 -17.04 -16.87 -39.41
CA ASP A 108 -16.68 -17.96 -38.52
C ASP A 108 -15.66 -17.51 -37.47
N MET A 109 -14.67 -16.69 -37.85
CA MET A 109 -13.70 -16.11 -36.90
C MET A 109 -14.39 -15.21 -35.86
N LEU A 110 -15.32 -14.36 -36.29
CA LEU A 110 -16.09 -13.49 -35.41
C LEU A 110 -16.89 -14.31 -34.40
N LYS A 111 -17.52 -15.41 -34.85
CA LYS A 111 -18.24 -16.33 -33.99
C LYS A 111 -17.33 -16.98 -32.95
N MET A 112 -16.17 -17.49 -33.35
CA MET A 112 -15.19 -18.08 -32.43
C MET A 112 -14.68 -17.04 -31.41
N GLY A 113 -14.45 -15.81 -31.85
CA GLY A 113 -14.10 -14.70 -30.96
C GLY A 113 -15.19 -14.40 -29.92
N HIS A 114 -16.46 -14.36 -30.32
CA HIS A 114 -17.57 -14.18 -29.39
C HIS A 114 -17.68 -15.32 -28.37
N ASP A 115 -17.45 -16.58 -28.79
CA ASP A 115 -17.47 -17.73 -27.88
C ASP A 115 -16.35 -17.60 -26.82
N LEU A 116 -15.15 -17.17 -27.22
CA LEU A 116 -14.03 -16.88 -26.31
C LEU A 116 -14.32 -15.71 -25.35
N ILE A 117 -14.93 -14.64 -25.84
CA ILE A 117 -15.35 -13.50 -24.99
C ILE A 117 -16.33 -14.00 -23.91
N LYS A 118 -17.33 -14.81 -24.29
CA LYS A 118 -18.31 -15.34 -23.33
C LYS A 118 -17.67 -16.24 -22.26
N GLU A 119 -16.72 -17.08 -22.65
CA GLU A 119 -15.95 -17.88 -21.69
C GLU A 119 -15.17 -16.98 -20.72
N LYS A 120 -14.47 -15.96 -21.23
CA LYS A 120 -13.75 -15.00 -20.39
C LYS A 120 -14.68 -14.24 -19.45
N ILE A 121 -15.86 -13.79 -19.90
CA ILE A 121 -16.86 -13.15 -19.03
C ILE A 121 -17.27 -14.09 -17.90
N LEU A 122 -17.57 -15.36 -18.20
CA LEU A 122 -18.00 -16.33 -17.20
C LEU A 122 -16.90 -16.59 -16.17
N TYR A 123 -15.66 -16.77 -16.64
CA TYR A 123 -14.51 -16.97 -15.76
C TYR A 123 -14.25 -15.74 -14.90
N SER A 124 -14.22 -14.53 -15.48
CA SER A 124 -13.99 -13.29 -14.73
C SER A 124 -15.06 -13.04 -13.67
N LYS A 125 -16.34 -13.37 -13.95
CA LYS A 125 -17.40 -13.32 -12.93
C LYS A 125 -17.16 -14.29 -11.77
N LYS A 126 -16.71 -15.52 -12.08
CA LYS A 126 -16.36 -16.51 -11.06
C LYS A 126 -15.17 -16.03 -10.21
N LEU A 127 -14.13 -15.52 -10.87
CA LEU A 127 -12.94 -15.02 -10.20
C LEU A 127 -13.25 -13.80 -9.32
N LEU A 128 -14.12 -12.88 -9.78
CA LEU A 128 -14.59 -11.77 -8.95
C LEU A 128 -15.34 -12.25 -7.70
N HIS A 129 -16.15 -13.31 -7.81
CA HIS A 129 -16.80 -13.91 -6.64
C HIS A 129 -15.77 -14.47 -5.65
N GLU A 130 -14.78 -15.22 -6.13
CA GLU A 130 -13.70 -15.76 -5.29
C GLU A 130 -12.86 -14.64 -4.63
N ILE A 131 -12.61 -13.55 -5.35
CA ILE A 131 -11.93 -12.36 -4.81
C ILE A 131 -12.78 -11.71 -3.72
N ASN A 132 -14.09 -11.58 -3.90
CA ASN A 132 -14.98 -11.05 -2.88
C ASN A 132 -14.97 -11.89 -1.60
N GLU A 133 -14.93 -13.23 -1.72
CA GLU A 133 -14.88 -14.14 -0.57
C GLU A 133 -13.56 -14.07 0.20
N ASN A 134 -12.45 -13.73 -0.48
CA ASN A 134 -11.10 -13.69 0.09
C ASN A 134 -10.52 -12.26 0.12
N LYS A 135 -11.39 -11.26 0.08
CA LYS A 135 -11.02 -9.84 0.07
C LYS A 135 -10.35 -9.47 1.40
N LEU A 136 -9.38 -8.57 1.35
CA LEU A 136 -8.74 -8.02 2.54
C LEU A 136 -9.70 -7.10 3.29
N GLU A 137 -9.87 -7.30 4.60
CA GLU A 137 -10.63 -6.42 5.49
C GLU A 137 -9.80 -5.17 5.87
N VAL A 138 -9.49 -4.34 4.87
CA VAL A 138 -8.71 -3.10 5.04
C VAL A 138 -9.56 -1.87 4.75
N ASP A 139 -9.25 -0.79 5.47
CA ASP A 139 -9.84 0.53 5.25
C ASP A 139 -9.11 1.22 4.08
N ASN A 140 -9.26 0.72 2.85
CA ASN A 140 -8.84 1.42 1.63
C ASN A 140 -10.02 1.51 0.65
N TYR A 141 -10.49 2.73 0.37
CA TYR A 141 -11.68 2.93 -0.44
C TYR A 141 -11.46 2.49 -1.88
N SER A 142 -10.30 2.79 -2.48
CA SER A 142 -10.03 2.42 -3.86
C SER A 142 -10.09 0.90 -4.06
N TYR A 143 -9.49 0.13 -3.15
CA TYR A 143 -9.48 -1.33 -3.16
C TYR A 143 -10.90 -1.88 -3.02
N SER A 144 -11.62 -1.40 -2.01
CA SER A 144 -12.97 -1.90 -1.73
C SER A 144 -13.97 -1.51 -2.82
N ASP A 145 -13.99 -0.25 -3.23
CA ASP A 145 -14.92 0.26 -4.24
C ASP A 145 -14.71 -0.40 -5.60
N THR A 146 -13.45 -0.60 -6.01
CA THR A 146 -13.12 -1.29 -7.27
C THR A 146 -13.71 -2.71 -7.29
N ILE A 147 -13.58 -3.47 -6.21
CA ILE A 147 -14.09 -4.85 -6.11
C ILE A 147 -15.63 -4.88 -5.99
N ASP A 148 -16.19 -4.01 -5.16
CA ASP A 148 -17.60 -4.07 -4.74
C ASP A 148 -18.54 -3.39 -5.76
N TYR A 149 -18.05 -2.38 -6.49
CA TYR A 149 -18.86 -1.56 -7.41
C TYR A 149 -18.21 -1.38 -8.78
N GLY A 150 -16.91 -1.05 -8.80
CA GLY A 150 -16.17 -0.69 -10.01
C GLY A 150 -16.15 -1.75 -11.11
N ILE A 151 -15.76 -2.97 -10.77
CA ILE A 151 -15.74 -4.12 -11.68
C ILE A 151 -17.15 -4.70 -11.91
N PRO A 152 -18.04 -4.82 -10.90
CA PRO A 152 -19.44 -5.16 -11.14
C PRO A 152 -20.15 -4.28 -12.18
N LEU A 153 -19.82 -2.98 -12.24
CA LEU A 153 -20.35 -2.06 -13.25
C LEU A 153 -20.00 -2.52 -14.67
N PHE A 154 -18.77 -2.97 -14.90
CA PHE A 154 -18.35 -3.55 -16.18
C PHE A 154 -19.29 -4.67 -16.60
N PHE A 155 -19.54 -5.66 -15.75
CA PHE A 155 -20.39 -6.79 -16.13
C PHE A 155 -21.87 -6.43 -16.34
N LYS A 156 -22.31 -5.27 -15.84
CA LYS A 156 -23.65 -4.75 -16.02
C LYS A 156 -23.80 -3.99 -17.35
N GLU A 157 -22.77 -3.25 -17.75
CA GLU A 157 -22.81 -2.35 -18.91
C GLU A 157 -22.10 -2.91 -20.16
N TYR A 158 -21.23 -3.91 -19.98
CA TYR A 158 -20.44 -4.49 -21.07
C TYR A 158 -21.35 -5.16 -22.11
N ASN A 159 -21.17 -4.72 -23.36
CA ASN A 159 -21.89 -5.22 -24.52
C ASN A 159 -20.90 -5.89 -25.47
N ASP A 160 -20.83 -7.21 -25.38
CA ASP A 160 -19.94 -8.08 -26.16
C ASP A 160 -20.30 -8.14 -27.65
N LEU A 161 -21.49 -7.68 -28.05
CA LEU A 161 -21.96 -7.74 -29.44
C LEU A 161 -21.63 -6.47 -30.24
N PHE A 162 -21.73 -5.30 -29.62
CA PHE A 162 -21.58 -4.01 -30.32
C PHE A 162 -20.43 -3.15 -29.83
N SER A 163 -19.88 -3.43 -28.64
CA SER A 163 -18.83 -2.61 -28.04
C SER A 163 -17.88 -3.45 -27.19
N ALA A 164 -17.48 -4.63 -27.68
CA ALA A 164 -16.61 -5.56 -26.95
C ALA A 164 -15.21 -4.99 -26.62
N HIS A 165 -14.77 -3.98 -27.38
CA HIS A 165 -13.51 -3.27 -27.17
C HIS A 165 -13.60 -2.24 -26.03
N GLU A 166 -14.81 -1.85 -25.61
CA GLU A 166 -15.00 -0.88 -24.53
C GLU A 166 -14.82 -1.51 -23.16
N THR A 167 -14.29 -0.73 -22.21
CA THR A 167 -14.10 -1.14 -20.82
C THR A 167 -14.93 -0.24 -19.88
N PRO A 168 -16.26 -0.41 -19.80
CA PRO A 168 -17.12 0.43 -18.96
C PRO A 168 -16.99 0.07 -17.46
N ALA A 169 -15.81 0.28 -16.89
CA ALA A 169 -15.47 -0.01 -15.49
C ALA A 169 -15.01 1.27 -14.78
N SER A 170 -15.14 1.30 -13.45
CA SER A 170 -14.51 2.31 -12.60
C SER A 170 -13.43 1.63 -11.76
N ILE A 171 -12.17 1.71 -12.19
CA ILE A 171 -11.06 1.00 -11.54
C ILE A 171 -10.11 2.03 -10.95
N ASP A 172 -10.24 2.28 -9.65
CA ASP A 172 -9.41 3.23 -8.91
C ASP A 172 -8.22 2.54 -8.23
N TYR A 173 -8.37 1.26 -7.85
CA TYR A 173 -7.29 0.50 -7.24
C TYR A 173 -6.25 0.08 -8.30
N GLN A 174 -5.05 0.63 -8.18
CA GLN A 174 -3.95 0.33 -9.09
C GLN A 174 -3.25 -0.96 -8.67
N LEU A 175 -3.12 -1.90 -9.61
CA LEU A 175 -2.30 -3.10 -9.41
C LEU A 175 -0.81 -2.74 -9.43
N TYR A 176 0.01 -3.51 -8.73
CA TYR A 176 1.43 -3.24 -8.69
C TYR A 176 2.09 -3.48 -10.05
N ILE A 177 1.68 -4.54 -10.75
CA ILE A 177 2.04 -4.80 -12.15
C ILE A 177 0.75 -4.88 -12.96
N ASP A 178 0.31 -3.74 -13.48
CA ASP A 178 -0.82 -3.69 -14.40
C ASP A 178 -0.35 -3.75 -15.86
N ASN A 179 -1.13 -4.46 -16.69
CA ASN A 179 -0.99 -4.42 -18.14
C ASN A 179 -2.16 -3.65 -18.75
N MET A 180 -1.96 -2.34 -18.89
CA MET A 180 -2.92 -1.39 -19.46
C MET A 180 -3.03 -1.47 -20.99
N ASP A 181 -2.25 -2.33 -21.65
CA ASP A 181 -2.38 -2.50 -23.11
C ASP A 181 -3.67 -3.25 -23.46
N TYR A 182 -4.16 -4.11 -22.56
CA TYR A 182 -5.44 -4.82 -22.75
C TYR A 182 -6.63 -3.87 -22.64
N ILE A 183 -7.70 -4.22 -23.36
CA ILE A 183 -9.00 -3.54 -23.31
C ILE A 183 -10.13 -4.57 -23.19
N GLY A 184 -11.36 -4.08 -22.98
CA GLY A 184 -12.56 -4.89 -22.92
C GLY A 184 -12.48 -5.99 -21.86
N ILE A 185 -12.98 -7.17 -22.21
CA ILE A 185 -12.93 -8.32 -21.30
C ILE A 185 -11.50 -8.83 -21.04
N GLU A 186 -10.56 -8.65 -21.97
CA GLU A 186 -9.17 -9.07 -21.77
C GLU A 186 -8.52 -8.29 -20.62
N TYR A 187 -8.80 -6.98 -20.52
CA TYR A 187 -8.31 -6.15 -19.41
C TYR A 187 -8.89 -6.62 -18.08
N ILE A 188 -10.21 -6.76 -17.98
CA ILE A 188 -10.88 -7.20 -16.74
C ILE A 188 -10.42 -8.59 -16.30
N PHE A 189 -10.25 -9.51 -17.25
CA PHE A 189 -9.70 -10.83 -16.98
C PHE A 189 -8.28 -10.75 -16.40
N ASN A 190 -7.37 -10.04 -17.06
CA ASN A 190 -5.98 -9.89 -16.60
C ASN A 190 -5.89 -9.15 -15.26
N TYR A 191 -6.72 -8.13 -15.07
CA TYR A 191 -6.80 -7.36 -13.84
C TYR A 191 -7.21 -8.25 -12.67
N LEU A 192 -8.29 -9.03 -12.81
CA LEU A 192 -8.77 -9.93 -11.77
C LEU A 192 -7.78 -11.06 -11.47
N GLU A 193 -7.13 -11.64 -12.49
CA GLU A 193 -6.07 -12.63 -12.27
C GLU A 193 -4.94 -12.05 -11.44
N THR A 194 -4.50 -10.84 -11.77
CA THR A 194 -3.41 -10.16 -11.04
C THR A 194 -3.81 -9.79 -9.62
N LEU A 195 -5.01 -9.21 -9.44
CA LEU A 195 -5.56 -8.88 -8.12
C LEU A 195 -5.67 -10.12 -7.24
N SER A 196 -6.07 -11.26 -7.81
CA SER A 196 -6.14 -12.53 -7.07
C SER A 196 -4.76 -12.96 -6.56
N LEU A 197 -3.69 -12.78 -7.34
CA LEU A 197 -2.33 -13.09 -6.90
C LEU A 197 -1.86 -12.14 -5.78
N GLU A 198 -2.20 -10.86 -5.87
CA GLU A 198 -1.92 -9.86 -4.83
C GLU A 198 -2.63 -10.20 -3.52
N ASN A 199 -3.93 -10.51 -3.58
CA ASN A 199 -4.72 -10.91 -2.42
C ASN A 199 -4.21 -12.22 -1.83
N GLU A 200 -3.89 -13.23 -2.65
CA GLU A 200 -3.37 -14.51 -2.17
C GLU A 200 -2.06 -14.32 -1.39
N PHE A 201 -1.16 -13.45 -1.84
CA PHE A 201 0.04 -13.10 -1.08
C PHE A 201 -0.30 -12.38 0.24
N CYS A 202 -1.12 -11.33 0.20
CA CYS A 202 -1.46 -10.53 1.37
C CYS A 202 -2.19 -11.34 2.45
N ASN A 203 -3.03 -12.31 2.06
CA ASN A 203 -3.76 -13.18 2.97
C ASN A 203 -2.85 -14.13 3.79
N ASN A 204 -1.54 -14.16 3.55
CA ASN A 204 -0.58 -14.85 4.43
C ASN A 204 -0.23 -14.05 5.70
N PHE A 205 -0.69 -12.80 5.82
CA PHE A 205 -0.40 -11.92 6.94
C PHE A 205 -1.66 -11.62 7.75
N HIS A 206 -1.47 -11.34 9.04
CA HIS A 206 -2.57 -10.87 9.87
C HIS A 206 -3.07 -9.52 9.39
N ILE A 207 -4.39 -9.39 9.24
CA ILE A 207 -5.02 -8.15 8.77
C ILE A 207 -4.67 -6.92 9.62
N SER A 208 -4.47 -7.12 10.93
CA SER A 208 -4.03 -6.08 11.85
C SER A 208 -2.63 -5.54 11.49
N GLU A 209 -1.73 -6.39 11.02
CA GLU A 209 -0.38 -5.97 10.62
C GLU A 209 -0.44 -5.23 9.29
N ILE A 210 -1.26 -5.68 8.33
CA ILE A 210 -1.48 -4.96 7.06
C ILE A 210 -2.02 -3.56 7.34
N ASN A 211 -3.07 -3.43 8.16
CA ASN A 211 -3.66 -2.14 8.49
C ASN A 211 -2.65 -1.19 9.19
N LYS A 212 -1.78 -1.71 10.05
CA LYS A 212 -0.70 -0.90 10.65
C LYS A 212 0.35 -0.45 9.64
N VAL A 213 0.70 -1.27 8.65
CA VAL A 213 1.57 -0.85 7.54
C VAL A 213 0.90 0.26 6.73
N LEU A 214 -0.39 0.13 6.40
CA LEU A 214 -1.13 1.14 5.65
C LEU A 214 -1.18 2.48 6.42
N ARG A 215 -1.53 2.46 7.70
CA ARG A 215 -1.58 3.67 8.56
C ARG A 215 -0.19 4.27 8.78
N GLY A 216 0.83 3.43 8.92
CA GLY A 216 2.21 3.87 9.03
C GLY A 216 2.73 4.53 7.74
N TYR A 217 2.17 4.17 6.59
CA TYR A 217 2.48 4.83 5.32
C TYR A 217 1.85 6.22 5.26
N ASP A 218 0.56 6.32 5.58
CA ASP A 218 -0.14 7.60 5.77
C ASP A 218 -1.38 7.39 6.66
N LYS A 219 -1.64 8.34 7.57
CA LYS A 219 -2.79 8.29 8.50
C LYS A 219 -4.15 8.31 7.79
N LYS A 220 -4.19 8.83 6.56
CA LYS A 220 -5.35 8.87 5.67
C LYS A 220 -5.24 7.85 4.54
N CYS A 221 -4.58 6.72 4.79
CA CYS A 221 -4.38 5.65 3.81
C CYS A 221 -5.69 5.17 3.16
N GLU A 222 -6.83 5.37 3.81
CA GLU A 222 -8.14 5.04 3.30
C GLU A 222 -8.52 5.83 2.03
N LEU A 223 -8.01 7.05 1.89
CA LEU A 223 -8.26 7.94 0.76
C LEU A 223 -7.21 7.81 -0.36
N LEU A 224 -6.14 7.06 -0.14
CA LEU A 224 -5.03 6.98 -1.08
C LEU A 224 -5.23 5.88 -2.13
N LEU A 225 -4.82 6.18 -3.36
CA LEU A 225 -4.72 5.20 -4.46
C LEU A 225 -3.38 4.46 -4.35
N ILE A 226 -3.23 3.65 -3.30
CA ILE A 226 -2.01 2.87 -3.01
C ILE A 226 -2.26 1.38 -3.25
N ASN A 227 -1.23 0.69 -3.72
CA ASN A 227 -1.28 -0.77 -3.83
C ASN A 227 -0.89 -1.41 -2.49
N ILE A 228 -1.78 -2.21 -1.92
CA ILE A 228 -1.60 -2.85 -0.61
C ILE A 228 -0.51 -3.92 -0.69
N PHE A 229 -0.52 -4.72 -1.76
CA PHE A 229 0.47 -5.78 -1.98
C PHE A 229 1.90 -5.24 -2.04
N GLU A 230 2.11 -4.08 -2.68
CA GLU A 230 3.41 -3.43 -2.76
C GLU A 230 3.97 -3.15 -1.37
N LEU A 231 3.20 -2.47 -0.51
CA LEU A 231 3.64 -2.11 0.83
C LEU A 231 3.91 -3.34 1.69
N VAL A 232 3.03 -4.35 1.63
CA VAL A 232 3.20 -5.61 2.36
C VAL A 232 4.44 -6.36 1.88
N LEU A 233 4.67 -6.45 0.56
CA LEU A 233 5.84 -7.14 0.00
C LEU A 233 7.14 -6.44 0.41
N ILE A 234 7.21 -5.12 0.28
CA ILE A 234 8.40 -4.34 0.62
C ILE A 234 8.75 -4.52 2.10
N ASN A 235 7.77 -4.34 3.01
CA ASN A 235 8.01 -4.53 4.43
C ASN A 235 8.41 -5.97 4.75
N SER A 236 7.78 -6.97 4.14
CA SER A 236 8.15 -8.38 4.30
C SER A 236 9.60 -8.66 3.91
N LEU A 237 10.07 -8.07 2.80
CA LEU A 237 11.48 -8.15 2.41
C LEU A 237 12.38 -7.51 3.48
N GLY A 238 12.00 -6.33 3.99
CA GLY A 238 12.72 -5.64 5.06
C GLY A 238 12.86 -6.49 6.33
N VAL A 239 11.79 -7.16 6.75
CA VAL A 239 11.75 -8.04 7.93
C VAL A 239 12.76 -9.18 7.76
N ILE A 240 12.74 -9.83 6.59
CA ILE A 240 13.65 -10.95 6.29
C ILE A 240 15.11 -10.46 6.19
N ILE A 241 15.35 -9.29 5.60
CA ILE A 241 16.69 -8.68 5.55
C ILE A 241 17.21 -8.47 6.97
N CYS A 242 16.38 -8.06 7.92
CA CYS A 242 16.75 -7.90 9.33
C CYS A 242 16.87 -9.23 10.09
N GLY A 243 16.53 -10.36 9.46
CA GLY A 243 16.52 -11.68 10.11
C GLY A 243 15.40 -11.82 11.15
N LYS A 244 14.34 -11.03 11.01
CA LYS A 244 13.16 -11.05 11.88
C LYS A 244 12.11 -12.03 11.35
N ASP A 245 11.12 -12.28 12.20
CA ASP A 245 9.99 -13.16 11.91
C ASP A 245 8.83 -12.38 11.24
N LEU A 246 8.18 -13.01 10.25
CA LEU A 246 7.12 -12.39 9.43
C LEU A 246 5.78 -12.23 10.17
N ASN A 247 5.66 -12.66 11.43
CA ASN A 247 4.47 -12.36 12.24
C ASN A 247 4.31 -10.87 12.53
N SER A 248 5.36 -10.06 12.36
CA SER A 248 5.25 -8.61 12.37
C SER A 248 5.91 -7.93 11.18
N LEU A 249 5.17 -7.03 10.55
CA LEU A 249 5.61 -6.26 9.38
C LEU A 249 6.29 -4.93 9.73
N ASN A 250 6.56 -4.66 11.00
CA ASN A 250 7.14 -3.38 11.43
C ASN A 250 8.63 -3.26 11.06
N ILE A 251 9.02 -2.16 10.43
CA ILE A 251 10.41 -1.79 10.19
C ILE A 251 10.72 -0.45 10.87
N ASN A 252 11.45 -0.47 11.99
CA ASN A 252 11.79 0.74 12.73
C ASN A 252 13.08 1.43 12.21
N SER A 253 13.52 2.50 12.87
CA SER A 253 14.75 3.23 12.50
C SER A 253 16.02 2.36 12.52
N LEU A 254 16.20 1.53 13.55
CA LEU A 254 17.34 0.62 13.67
C LEU A 254 17.34 -0.44 12.56
N ASP A 255 16.17 -0.94 12.20
CA ASP A 255 16.03 -1.90 11.09
C ASP A 255 16.43 -1.26 9.76
N ARG A 256 16.01 -0.01 9.52
CA ARG A 256 16.41 0.75 8.32
C ARG A 256 17.92 0.94 8.24
N GLU A 257 18.58 1.20 9.37
CA GLU A 257 20.05 1.26 9.42
C GLU A 257 20.68 -0.09 9.07
N GLN A 258 20.15 -1.20 9.58
CA GLN A 258 20.62 -2.55 9.24
C GLN A 258 20.44 -2.86 7.76
N ILE A 259 19.27 -2.54 7.19
CA ILE A 259 18.97 -2.70 5.76
C ILE A 259 19.97 -1.89 4.93
N LYS A 260 20.19 -0.62 5.29
CA LYS A 260 21.15 0.26 4.62
C LYS A 260 22.57 -0.31 4.67
N ASN A 261 23.00 -0.83 5.82
CA ASN A 261 24.33 -1.43 5.97
C ASN A 261 24.51 -2.70 5.11
N LYS A 262 23.46 -3.50 4.95
CA LYS A 262 23.50 -4.73 4.13
C LYS A 262 23.44 -4.44 2.63
N LEU A 263 22.62 -3.48 2.22
CA LEU A 263 22.31 -3.25 0.80
C LEU A 263 23.05 -2.05 0.18
N GLY A 264 23.53 -1.11 0.99
CA GLY A 264 23.93 0.22 0.54
C GLY A 264 25.18 0.29 -0.34
N ASN A 265 26.01 -0.74 -0.33
CA ASN A 265 27.24 -0.81 -1.13
C ASN A 265 27.12 -1.70 -2.38
N LEU A 266 25.94 -2.27 -2.63
CA LEU A 266 25.70 -3.17 -3.77
C LEU A 266 25.48 -2.37 -5.06
N SER A 267 25.94 -2.89 -6.20
CA SER A 267 25.49 -2.41 -7.50
C SER A 267 23.99 -2.66 -7.68
N LEU A 268 23.37 -2.05 -8.70
CA LEU A 268 21.95 -2.30 -8.99
C LEU A 268 21.69 -3.78 -9.31
N GLU A 269 22.59 -4.42 -10.07
CA GLU A 269 22.50 -5.84 -10.39
C GLU A 269 22.69 -6.72 -9.17
N GLU A 270 23.65 -6.41 -8.30
CA GLU A 270 23.89 -7.15 -7.05
C GLU A 270 22.71 -7.02 -6.07
N LEU A 271 22.17 -5.80 -5.94
CA LEU A 271 20.98 -5.50 -5.14
C LEU A 271 19.79 -6.32 -5.65
N GLN A 272 19.58 -6.36 -6.96
CA GLN A 272 18.52 -7.16 -7.57
C GLN A 272 18.63 -8.65 -7.21
N GLN A 273 19.84 -9.22 -7.29
CA GLN A 273 20.06 -10.63 -6.97
C GLN A 273 19.84 -10.92 -5.47
N GLU A 274 20.31 -10.04 -4.58
CA GLU A 274 20.07 -10.20 -3.14
C GLU A 274 18.58 -10.05 -2.79
N LEU A 275 17.87 -9.08 -3.36
CA LEU A 275 16.42 -8.94 -3.14
C LEU A 275 15.63 -10.15 -3.66
N LEU A 276 15.98 -10.70 -4.82
CA LEU A 276 15.36 -11.94 -5.33
C LEU A 276 15.58 -13.14 -4.41
N LYS A 277 16.74 -13.23 -3.76
CA LYS A 277 17.03 -14.26 -2.75
C LYS A 277 16.15 -14.06 -1.51
N TYR A 278 15.98 -12.83 -1.02
CA TYR A 278 15.05 -12.55 0.08
C TYR A 278 13.60 -12.81 -0.29
N ALA A 279 13.18 -12.51 -1.52
CA ALA A 279 11.85 -12.83 -2.02
C ALA A 279 11.60 -14.35 -2.09
N LYS A 280 12.63 -15.12 -2.46
CA LYS A 280 12.58 -16.58 -2.41
C LYS A 280 12.42 -17.09 -0.98
N ILE A 281 13.21 -16.56 -0.04
CA ILE A 281 13.11 -16.89 1.39
C ILE A 281 11.71 -16.54 1.92
N CYS A 282 11.15 -15.39 1.54
CA CYS A 282 9.79 -14.97 1.88
C CYS A 282 8.76 -16.03 1.46
N SER A 283 8.83 -16.45 0.20
CA SER A 283 7.94 -17.47 -0.35
C SER A 283 8.08 -18.82 0.37
N GLU A 284 9.30 -19.18 0.77
CA GLU A 284 9.59 -20.42 1.51
C GLU A 284 9.07 -20.37 2.95
N ILE A 285 9.23 -19.24 3.67
CA ILE A 285 8.74 -19.06 5.04
C ILE A 285 7.20 -19.07 5.07
N LEU A 286 6.56 -18.44 4.10
CA LEU A 286 5.10 -18.36 3.99
C LEU A 286 4.45 -19.64 3.41
N ASP A 287 5.24 -20.68 3.07
CA ASP A 287 4.77 -21.93 2.45
C ASP A 287 3.88 -21.70 1.20
N ILE A 288 4.25 -20.73 0.35
CA ILE A 288 3.48 -20.39 -0.85
C ILE A 288 3.64 -21.49 -1.89
N LYS A 289 2.55 -22.24 -2.12
CA LYS A 289 2.49 -23.36 -3.08
C LYS A 289 2.15 -22.92 -4.50
N ASN A 290 1.44 -21.81 -4.66
CA ASN A 290 1.02 -21.32 -5.96
C ASN A 290 2.23 -20.72 -6.72
N GLU A 291 2.67 -21.41 -7.77
CA GLU A 291 3.80 -20.95 -8.59
C GLU A 291 3.54 -19.63 -9.31
N ALA A 292 2.27 -19.29 -9.58
CA ALA A 292 1.90 -18.01 -10.16
C ALA A 292 2.20 -16.86 -9.19
N VAL A 293 1.86 -17.02 -7.91
CA VAL A 293 2.18 -16.04 -6.84
C VAL A 293 3.69 -15.91 -6.69
N VAL A 294 4.43 -17.01 -6.64
CA VAL A 294 5.91 -16.97 -6.57
C VAL A 294 6.52 -16.25 -7.79
N THR A 295 5.96 -16.48 -8.97
CA THR A 295 6.40 -15.79 -10.20
C THR A 295 6.07 -14.29 -10.14
N TYR A 296 4.88 -13.94 -9.63
CA TYR A 296 4.46 -12.55 -9.46
C TYR A 296 5.36 -11.82 -8.47
N ILE A 297 5.61 -12.39 -7.29
CA ILE A 297 6.54 -11.85 -6.28
C ILE A 297 7.91 -11.57 -6.88
N LYS A 298 8.46 -12.50 -7.69
CA LYS A 298 9.75 -12.30 -8.37
C LYS A 298 9.70 -11.10 -9.31
N LYS A 299 8.70 -11.02 -10.19
CA LYS A 299 8.53 -9.86 -11.10
C LYS A 299 8.38 -8.56 -10.33
N SER A 300 7.59 -8.56 -9.26
CA SER A 300 7.38 -7.40 -8.40
C SER A 300 8.68 -6.97 -7.71
N THR A 301 9.46 -7.92 -7.19
CA THR A 301 10.77 -7.66 -6.58
C THR A 301 11.75 -7.01 -7.56
N LEU A 302 11.74 -7.41 -8.84
CA LEU A 302 12.54 -6.76 -9.87
C LEU A 302 12.17 -5.29 -10.04
N LYS A 303 10.87 -4.97 -10.06
CA LYS A 303 10.37 -3.59 -10.15
C LYS A 303 10.69 -2.77 -8.89
N ILE A 304 10.51 -3.36 -7.70
CA ILE A 304 10.82 -2.73 -6.40
C ILE A 304 12.30 -2.37 -6.27
N THR A 305 13.20 -3.15 -6.88
CA THR A 305 14.66 -2.98 -6.75
C THR A 305 15.10 -1.54 -7.04
N SER A 306 14.56 -0.91 -8.09
CA SER A 306 14.89 0.47 -8.43
C SER A 306 14.43 1.46 -7.35
N LEU A 307 13.23 1.27 -6.79
CA LEU A 307 12.69 2.11 -5.72
C LEU A 307 13.54 2.03 -4.44
N ILE A 308 13.95 0.82 -4.04
CA ILE A 308 14.83 0.61 -2.88
C ILE A 308 16.20 1.26 -3.14
N ASN A 309 16.78 1.05 -4.32
CA ASN A 309 18.08 1.61 -4.68
C ASN A 309 18.11 3.14 -4.57
N GLU A 310 17.11 3.82 -5.13
CA GLU A 310 17.01 5.27 -5.05
C GLU A 310 16.81 5.75 -3.61
N SER A 311 15.99 5.05 -2.83
CA SER A 311 15.74 5.39 -1.43
C SER A 311 16.98 5.23 -0.54
N ILE A 312 17.82 4.22 -0.81
CA ILE A 312 19.13 4.07 -0.18
C ILE A 312 20.04 5.27 -0.50
N LYS A 313 20.14 5.64 -1.78
CA LYS A 313 21.00 6.76 -2.24
C LYS A 313 20.57 8.10 -1.64
N LEU A 314 19.27 8.32 -1.53
CA LEU A 314 18.69 9.54 -0.97
C LEU A 314 18.67 9.55 0.57
N ASN A 315 19.05 8.44 1.21
CA ASN A 315 18.92 8.24 2.65
C ASN A 315 17.47 8.47 3.14
N ARG A 316 16.52 7.91 2.40
CA ARG A 316 15.07 8.01 2.60
C ARG A 316 14.41 6.63 2.70
N LEU A 317 15.04 5.70 3.41
CA LEU A 317 14.49 4.34 3.55
C LEU A 317 13.14 4.33 4.29
N GLU A 318 12.83 5.38 5.04
CA GLU A 318 11.54 5.56 5.70
C GLU A 318 10.35 5.69 4.76
N THR A 319 10.56 6.08 3.49
CA THR A 319 9.48 6.20 2.51
C THR A 319 9.15 4.87 1.81
N VAL A 320 9.94 3.82 2.05
CA VAL A 320 9.81 2.51 1.41
C VAL A 320 9.59 1.43 2.45
N PHE A 321 10.42 1.39 3.49
CA PHE A 321 10.23 0.49 4.62
C PHE A 321 9.50 1.21 5.76
N ILE A 322 8.24 0.83 5.91
CA ILE A 322 7.27 1.55 6.72
C ILE A 322 7.33 1.05 8.16
N SER A 323 7.37 1.98 9.11
CA SER A 323 7.19 1.67 10.53
C SER A 323 5.70 1.68 10.84
N PHE A 324 5.27 0.92 11.83
CA PHE A 324 3.91 1.09 12.35
C PHE A 324 3.74 2.51 12.89
N ASP A 325 2.55 3.04 12.71
CA ASP A 325 2.17 4.28 13.36
C ASP A 325 2.26 4.06 14.88
N GLU A 326 3.13 4.82 15.55
CA GLU A 326 3.30 4.75 17.01
C GLU A 326 2.05 5.27 17.76
N ASP A 327 1.07 5.79 17.00
CA ASP A 327 -0.13 6.48 17.46
C ASP A 327 -1.33 5.61 17.84
N ASP A 328 -1.26 4.27 17.78
CA ASP A 328 -2.28 3.40 18.42
C ASP A 328 -2.27 3.54 19.97
N SER A 329 -1.39 4.40 20.52
CA SER A 329 -1.32 4.77 21.95
C SER A 329 -1.65 6.23 22.28
N ASN A 330 -2.20 7.00 21.33
CA ASN A 330 -2.60 8.41 21.54
C ASN A 330 -3.96 8.56 22.26
N GLU A 331 -4.11 7.99 23.45
CA GLU A 331 -4.94 8.67 24.44
C GLU A 331 -4.10 9.80 25.04
N MET A 332 -4.32 11.02 24.55
CA MET A 332 -3.87 12.22 25.28
C MET A 332 -4.70 12.31 26.56
N PHE A 333 -4.03 12.42 27.70
CA PHE A 333 -4.68 12.60 28.99
C PHE A 333 -4.67 14.08 29.36
N GLU A 334 -5.86 14.67 29.44
CA GLU A 334 -6.04 16.00 30.02
C GLU A 334 -5.84 15.91 31.54
N TYR A 335 -4.84 16.61 32.05
CA TYR A 335 -4.64 16.77 33.49
C TYR A 335 -5.59 17.86 34.00
N THR A 336 -6.31 17.55 35.08
CA THR A 336 -7.07 18.57 35.81
C THR A 336 -6.39 18.78 37.16
N ASP A 337 -5.89 19.99 37.39
CA ASP A 337 -5.19 20.31 38.63
C ASP A 337 -6.12 20.28 39.86
N GLY A 338 -5.53 20.08 41.04
CA GLY A 338 -6.23 20.14 42.32
C GLY A 338 -6.62 21.57 42.71
N GLU A 339 -7.46 21.69 43.75
CA GLU A 339 -7.79 23.00 44.32
C GLU A 339 -6.52 23.67 44.88
N LYS A 340 -6.20 24.86 44.36
CA LYS A 340 -5.07 25.67 44.82
C LYS A 340 -5.26 26.13 46.27
N MET A 341 -4.21 26.03 47.07
CA MET A 341 -4.14 26.53 48.43
C MET A 341 -4.28 28.06 48.47
N THR A 342 -4.88 28.58 49.54
CA THR A 342 -4.95 30.04 49.70
C THR A 342 -3.57 30.63 50.05
N ASN A 343 -3.29 31.87 49.62
CA ASN A 343 -2.02 32.54 49.93
C ASN A 343 -1.70 32.60 51.44
N SER A 344 -2.72 32.67 52.30
CA SER A 344 -2.52 32.67 53.75
C SER A 344 -2.10 31.31 54.29
N GLU A 345 -2.64 30.22 53.75
CA GLU A 345 -2.28 28.86 54.11
C GLU A 345 -0.90 28.51 53.56
N PHE A 346 -0.63 28.87 52.30
CA PHE A 346 0.67 28.65 51.65
C PHE A 346 1.82 29.34 52.40
N LYS A 347 1.61 30.61 52.79
CA LYS A 347 2.60 31.35 53.57
C LYS A 347 2.89 30.68 54.92
N LYS A 348 1.84 30.24 55.62
CA LYS A 348 2.00 29.56 56.91
C LYS A 348 2.75 28.24 56.75
N LEU A 349 2.42 27.47 55.72
CA LEU A 349 3.06 26.18 55.44
C LEU A 349 4.54 26.34 55.07
N SER A 350 4.88 27.30 54.21
CA SER A 350 6.28 27.56 53.82
C SER A 350 7.14 28.05 55.00
N GLU A 351 6.59 28.87 55.91
CA GLU A 351 7.25 29.26 57.16
C GLU A 351 7.45 28.04 58.08
N GLU A 352 6.45 27.19 58.24
CA GLU A 352 6.52 25.96 59.06
C GLU A 352 7.57 24.97 58.53
N ILE A 353 7.66 24.80 57.21
CA ILE A 353 8.70 23.99 56.55
C ILE A 353 10.08 24.60 56.78
N ARG A 354 10.21 25.93 56.71
CA ARG A 354 11.50 26.62 56.91
C ARG A 354 12.01 26.49 58.35
N GLU A 355 11.11 26.45 59.33
CA GLU A 355 11.44 26.26 60.75
C GLU A 355 11.77 24.80 61.12
N CYS A 356 11.47 23.84 60.24
CA CYS A 356 11.79 22.43 60.47
C CYS A 356 13.29 22.15 60.36
N SER A 357 13.84 21.46 61.38
CA SER A 357 15.26 21.06 61.42
C SER A 357 15.56 19.72 60.75
N LEU A 358 14.53 18.90 60.50
CA LEU A 358 14.67 17.57 59.90
C LEU A 358 14.05 17.54 58.50
N VAL A 359 14.85 17.13 57.50
CA VAL A 359 14.42 16.97 56.09
C VAL A 359 13.19 16.07 55.96
N LYS A 360 13.11 15.01 56.78
CA LYS A 360 11.95 14.10 56.78
C LYS A 360 10.65 14.82 57.17
N ASP A 361 10.71 15.73 58.14
CA ASP A 361 9.52 16.44 58.61
C ASP A 361 9.06 17.46 57.56
N LYS A 362 10.00 18.12 56.87
CA LYS A 362 9.71 18.97 55.71
C LYS A 362 8.96 18.21 54.62
N ILE A 363 9.44 17.02 54.24
CA ILE A 363 8.80 16.19 53.21
C ILE A 363 7.39 15.75 53.64
N VAL A 364 7.21 15.39 54.91
CA VAL A 364 5.88 15.02 55.44
C VAL A 364 4.91 16.21 55.37
N LEU A 365 5.37 17.42 55.69
CA LEU A 365 4.55 18.63 55.58
C LEU A 365 4.13 18.91 54.14
N ILE A 366 5.06 18.80 53.18
CA ILE A 366 4.78 18.97 51.75
C ILE A 366 3.73 17.96 51.29
N LYS A 367 3.94 16.67 51.52
CA LYS A 367 3.04 15.60 51.04
C LYS A 367 1.64 15.64 51.64
N ASN A 368 1.50 16.11 52.87
CA ASN A 368 0.20 16.12 53.54
C ASN A 368 -0.65 17.34 53.17
N ASN A 369 -0.03 18.43 52.69
CA ASN A 369 -0.72 19.71 52.50
C ASN A 369 -0.81 20.16 51.05
N ILE A 370 0.10 19.73 50.17
CA ILE A 370 0.07 20.08 48.74
C ILE A 370 -0.84 19.10 47.99
N LYS A 371 -1.78 19.64 47.21
CA LYS A 371 -2.79 18.86 46.48
C LYS A 371 -2.90 19.20 44.99
N SER A 372 -2.20 20.24 44.54
CA SER A 372 -2.14 20.67 43.15
C SER A 372 -0.70 20.71 42.65
N LEU A 373 -0.52 20.58 41.34
CA LEU A 373 0.76 20.77 40.66
C LEU A 373 1.24 22.21 40.84
N GLU A 374 0.34 23.18 40.76
CA GLU A 374 0.68 24.60 40.95
C GLU A 374 1.23 24.87 42.36
N ASP A 375 0.60 24.35 43.42
CA ASP A 375 1.11 24.51 44.80
C ASP A 375 2.45 23.79 45.01
N LEU A 376 2.66 22.65 44.31
CA LEU A 376 3.93 21.93 44.36
C LEU A 376 5.06 22.75 43.74
N VAL A 377 4.82 23.32 42.56
CA VAL A 377 5.74 24.22 41.87
C VAL A 377 6.04 25.45 42.73
N ASP A 378 5.00 26.11 43.25
CA ASP A 378 5.13 27.29 44.10
C ASP A 378 5.94 26.94 45.36
N MET A 379 5.74 25.77 45.97
CA MET A 379 6.48 25.34 47.16
C MET A 379 7.96 25.07 46.87
N LEU A 380 8.26 24.43 45.73
CA LEU A 380 9.64 24.21 45.29
C LEU A 380 10.37 25.54 45.04
N ASP A 381 9.64 26.60 44.72
CA ASP A 381 10.16 27.95 44.52
C ASP A 381 10.19 28.82 45.80
N ALA A 382 9.55 28.37 46.90
CA ALA A 382 9.34 29.18 48.11
C ALA A 382 10.57 29.36 49.02
N GLU A 383 11.78 29.01 48.54
CA GLU A 383 13.04 29.06 49.32
C GLU A 383 12.89 28.41 50.71
N CYS A 384 12.28 27.22 50.77
CA CYS A 384 12.08 26.44 52.01
C CYS A 384 12.84 25.10 52.02
N LEU A 385 13.35 24.69 50.86
CA LEU A 385 14.21 23.53 50.64
C LEU A 385 15.58 23.97 50.14
N PHE A 386 16.64 23.28 50.57
CA PHE A 386 18.02 23.59 50.21
C PHE A 386 18.83 22.34 49.90
N GLU A 387 19.79 22.45 48.97
CA GLU A 387 20.78 21.39 48.66
C GLU A 387 20.12 20.01 48.46
N ASP A 388 20.52 19.00 49.24
CA ASP A 388 20.05 17.62 49.12
C ASP A 388 18.58 17.43 49.53
N GLU A 389 17.94 18.44 50.13
CA GLU A 389 16.51 18.41 50.48
C GLU A 389 15.62 18.29 49.23
N TYR A 390 16.02 18.90 48.10
CA TYR A 390 15.29 18.77 46.83
C TYR A 390 15.27 17.33 46.34
N ILE A 391 16.43 16.67 46.31
CA ILE A 391 16.55 15.27 45.88
C ILE A 391 15.72 14.35 46.77
N ASN A 392 15.72 14.58 48.09
CA ASN A 392 14.90 13.81 49.01
C ASN A 392 13.39 14.07 48.81
N CYS A 393 13.00 15.31 48.47
CA CYS A 393 11.64 15.65 48.09
C CYS A 393 11.21 14.90 46.82
N PHE A 394 12.01 14.94 45.74
CA PHE A 394 11.69 14.25 44.48
C PHE A 394 11.58 12.74 44.64
N LYS A 395 12.47 12.13 45.43
CA LYS A 395 12.38 10.68 45.77
C LYS A 395 11.09 10.30 46.51
N SER A 396 10.42 11.26 47.14
CA SER A 396 9.19 11.04 47.89
C SER A 396 7.92 11.17 47.05
N LEU A 397 8.04 11.76 45.85
CA LEU A 397 6.95 11.97 44.91
C LEU A 397 6.56 10.65 44.21
N SER A 398 5.31 10.57 43.80
CA SER A 398 4.78 9.51 42.95
C SER A 398 5.30 9.65 41.52
N LYS A 399 5.20 8.56 40.75
CA LYS A 399 5.57 8.58 39.32
C LYS A 399 4.79 9.64 38.54
N MET A 400 3.50 9.82 38.83
CA MET A 400 2.68 10.82 38.15
C MET A 400 3.13 12.25 38.47
N GLU A 401 3.42 12.56 39.73
CA GLU A 401 3.94 13.89 40.12
C GLU A 401 5.29 14.18 39.44
N ILE A 402 6.17 13.19 39.30
CA ILE A 402 7.43 13.34 38.54
C ILE A 402 7.17 13.59 37.05
N ILE A 403 6.22 12.89 36.43
CA ILE A 403 5.86 13.10 35.03
C ILE A 403 5.26 14.49 34.83
N LEU A 404 4.34 14.92 35.70
CA LEU A 404 3.71 16.25 35.66
C LEU A 404 4.74 17.38 35.84
N LEU A 405 5.68 17.26 36.80
CA LEU A 405 6.78 18.22 36.95
C LEU A 405 7.69 18.27 35.72
N SER A 406 8.01 17.10 35.13
CA SER A 406 8.81 17.05 33.91
C SER A 406 8.10 17.72 32.73
N LYS A 407 6.78 17.52 32.61
CA LYS A 407 5.93 18.16 31.61
C LYS A 407 5.89 19.68 31.82
N TYR A 408 5.64 20.13 33.05
CA TYR A 408 5.60 21.55 33.42
C TYR A 408 6.91 22.28 33.06
N ILE A 409 8.06 21.70 33.41
CA ILE A 409 9.38 22.26 33.06
C ILE A 409 9.60 22.28 31.54
N SER A 410 9.09 21.28 30.82
CA SER A 410 9.24 21.20 29.36
C SER A 410 8.46 22.30 28.63
N GLU A 411 7.26 22.64 29.09
CA GLU A 411 6.43 23.70 28.50
C GLU A 411 6.96 25.11 28.80
N LEU A 412 7.56 25.29 29.99
CA LEU A 412 8.25 26.53 30.34
C LEU A 412 9.51 26.80 29.51
N SER A 413 10.11 25.80 28.87
CA SER A 413 11.32 25.97 28.06
C SER A 413 11.15 26.89 26.82
N PHE A 414 9.91 27.32 26.53
CA PHE A 414 9.60 28.32 25.50
C PHE A 414 9.62 29.78 26.01
N GLU A 415 9.65 30.02 27.33
CA GLU A 415 9.74 31.34 27.95
C GLU A 415 11.04 31.42 28.78
N ASN A 416 11.90 32.41 28.51
CA ASN A 416 13.26 32.53 29.05
C ASN A 416 13.34 32.69 30.60
N GLU A 417 13.11 31.65 31.40
CA GLU A 417 13.36 31.60 32.85
C GLU A 417 14.15 30.33 33.26
N TYR A 418 15.41 30.22 32.81
CA TYR A 418 16.35 29.19 33.26
C TYR A 418 17.15 29.62 34.52
N GLU A 419 16.47 30.08 35.58
CA GLU A 419 17.18 30.58 36.78
C GLU A 419 16.63 30.06 38.13
N LYS A 420 15.80 29.00 38.16
CA LYS A 420 15.32 28.41 39.42
C LYS A 420 16.20 27.23 39.86
N GLN A 421 16.71 27.28 41.10
CA GLN A 421 17.60 26.25 41.66
C GLN A 421 17.02 24.85 41.59
N TRP A 422 15.72 24.70 41.87
CA TRP A 422 15.08 23.40 41.91
C TRP A 422 14.92 22.75 40.52
N TYR A 423 14.93 23.52 39.42
CA TYR A 423 14.96 22.94 38.06
C TYR A 423 16.27 22.20 37.80
N TYR A 424 17.39 22.77 38.24
CA TYR A 424 18.69 22.13 38.13
C TYR A 424 18.72 20.82 38.92
N GLU A 425 18.29 20.87 40.19
CA GLU A 425 18.22 19.69 41.06
C GLU A 425 17.26 18.62 40.52
N PHE A 426 16.13 19.02 39.91
CA PHE A 426 15.19 18.10 39.29
C PHE A 426 15.78 17.40 38.06
N ASN A 427 16.47 18.14 37.19
CA ASN A 427 17.13 17.56 36.03
C ASN A 427 18.26 16.58 36.41
N GLU A 428 19.08 16.94 37.40
CA GLU A 428 20.08 16.02 37.97
C GLU A 428 19.43 14.77 38.56
N TYR A 429 18.28 14.92 39.25
CA TYR A 429 17.51 13.79 39.75
C TYR A 429 17.03 12.87 38.61
N ILE A 430 16.44 13.42 37.55
CA ILE A 430 15.99 12.63 36.38
C ILE A 430 17.16 11.89 35.73
N LEU A 431 18.31 12.54 35.55
CA LEU A 431 19.52 11.93 34.98
C LEU A 431 20.11 10.82 35.88
N SER A 432 19.85 10.89 37.18
CA SER A 432 20.26 9.84 38.14
C SER A 432 19.39 8.57 38.10
N LEU A 433 18.22 8.61 37.45
CA LEU A 433 17.33 7.46 37.29
C LEU A 433 17.87 6.45 36.28
N ARG A 434 17.34 5.22 36.29
CA ARG A 434 17.70 4.21 35.30
C ARG A 434 17.24 4.63 33.91
N GLU A 435 17.95 4.21 32.87
CA GLU A 435 17.64 4.55 31.48
C GLU A 435 16.19 4.18 31.08
N GLU A 436 15.73 3.00 31.52
CA GLU A 436 14.33 2.55 31.35
C GLU A 436 13.31 3.52 31.98
N GLU A 437 13.62 4.08 33.15
CA GLU A 437 12.74 5.02 33.86
C GLU A 437 12.74 6.41 33.20
N GLN A 438 13.90 6.84 32.72
CA GLN A 438 14.03 8.09 31.96
C GLN A 438 13.22 8.03 30.66
N ILE A 439 13.30 6.92 29.93
CA ILE A 439 12.53 6.68 28.71
C ILE A 439 11.03 6.69 29.04
N ALA A 440 10.60 5.96 30.06
CA ALA A 440 9.20 5.90 30.46
C ALA A 440 8.63 7.28 30.85
N ILE A 441 9.39 8.11 31.58
CA ILE A 441 8.98 9.48 31.93
C ILE A 441 8.88 10.35 30.67
N ARG A 442 9.86 10.25 29.77
CA ARG A 442 9.87 11.01 28.50
C ARG A 442 8.69 10.63 27.60
N GLU A 443 8.36 9.35 27.50
CA GLU A 443 7.22 8.90 26.71
C GLU A 443 5.88 9.29 27.36
N ALA A 444 5.76 9.15 28.68
CA ALA A 444 4.53 9.47 29.39
C ALA A 444 4.20 10.96 29.38
N LYS A 445 5.21 11.85 29.49
CA LYS A 445 4.96 13.30 29.52
C LYS A 445 4.43 13.84 28.19
N GLU A 446 4.85 13.28 27.05
CA GLU A 446 4.35 13.70 25.72
C GLU A 446 2.87 13.37 25.52
N ARG A 447 2.28 12.55 26.40
CA ARG A 447 0.87 12.13 26.37
C ARG A 447 -0.02 12.89 27.36
N ILE A 448 0.52 13.88 28.07
CA ILE A 448 -0.23 14.71 29.03
C ILE A 448 -0.38 16.12 28.46
N GLU A 449 -1.59 16.68 28.56
CA GLU A 449 -1.87 18.10 28.38
C GLU A 449 -2.17 18.69 29.77
N LEU A 450 -1.44 19.75 30.17
CA LEU A 450 -1.50 20.35 31.52
C LEU A 450 -2.67 21.33 31.69
#